data_AF-A0A255ZIS7-F1
#
_entry.id   AF-A0A255ZIS7-F1
#
_cell.length_a   1.000
_cell.length_b   1.000
_cell.length_c   1.000
_cell.angle_alpha   90.00
_cell.angle_beta   90.00
_cell.angle_gamma   90.00
#
_symmetry.space_group_name_H-M   'P 1'
#
loop_
_entity.id
_entity.type
_entity.pdbx_description
1 polymer ?
#
loop_
_entity_poly.entity_id
_entity_poly.type
_entity_poly.pdbx_seq_one_letter_code
_entity_poly.pdbx_strand_id
1 'polypeptide(L)'
;MPATIQNPSPPRTALQTQTLAKPASATVTAPISDLNLAARQRMLSQRMVMQTLLAAAGDAQQLQAARNTFQLFGDSHARLLGTMSHYDAPSAARLHAVYEGPQGVNATIQAFLELMRSVLDLISQRSPRAQAVLESIVDSTDAVLEALNAATNVFDAVTKAKADLLFKELTGIVSDIHTIAREAKVVSFNAQVMAARAGQQGREFAVVATVLSGISTEIDGLSRKAIDLADRNRQHA
;
A
#
# COMPACT_ATOMS: atom_id res chain seq x y z
N MET A 1 23.66 77.53 -6.00
CA MET A 1 23.71 76.92 -4.65
C MET A 1 22.37 77.17 -3.97
N PRO A 2 21.75 76.23 -3.23
CA PRO A 2 22.02 74.79 -3.05
C PRO A 2 20.99 73.90 -3.78
N ALA A 3 21.36 72.63 -3.99
CA ALA A 3 20.58 71.62 -4.69
C ALA A 3 19.63 70.86 -3.73
N THR A 4 18.36 70.78 -4.11
CA THR A 4 17.34 69.95 -3.46
C THR A 4 17.58 68.49 -3.81
N ILE A 5 18.10 67.70 -2.88
CA ILE A 5 18.20 66.24 -3.02
C ILE A 5 16.88 65.63 -2.53
N GLN A 6 16.03 65.23 -3.47
CA GLN A 6 14.89 64.35 -3.22
C GLN A 6 15.41 62.96 -2.85
N ASN A 7 15.08 62.49 -1.65
CA ASN A 7 15.26 61.09 -1.27
C ASN A 7 14.26 60.21 -2.05
N PRO A 8 14.70 59.14 -2.73
CA PRO A 8 13.80 58.19 -3.36
C PRO A 8 13.17 57.26 -2.31
N SER A 9 11.85 57.11 -2.39
CA SER A 9 11.05 56.16 -1.61
C SER A 9 11.52 54.71 -1.81
N PRO A 10 11.48 53.83 -0.79
CA PRO A 10 11.79 52.42 -0.97
C PRO A 10 10.68 51.70 -1.76
N PRO A 11 11.01 50.64 -2.53
CA PRO A 11 10.03 49.91 -3.31
C PRO A 11 9.09 49.14 -2.38
N ARG A 12 7.79 49.29 -2.60
CA ARG A 12 6.77 48.40 -2.03
C ARG A 12 6.92 47.03 -2.66
N THR A 13 7.64 46.13 -2.01
CA THR A 13 7.61 44.69 -2.35
C THR A 13 6.23 44.16 -2.00
N ALA A 14 5.36 44.06 -3.02
CA ALA A 14 4.10 43.36 -2.89
C ALA A 14 4.39 41.90 -2.56
N LEU A 15 3.93 41.42 -1.40
CA LEU A 15 3.81 39.99 -1.13
C LEU A 15 2.83 39.44 -2.16
N GLN A 16 3.35 38.83 -3.23
CA GLN A 16 2.57 37.94 -4.06
C GLN A 16 2.19 36.73 -3.19
N THR A 17 0.93 36.67 -2.81
CA THR A 17 0.28 35.44 -2.34
C THR A 17 0.39 34.41 -3.45
N GLN A 18 1.42 33.56 -3.41
CA GLN A 18 1.45 32.33 -4.16
C GLN A 18 0.32 31.45 -3.62
N THR A 19 -0.79 31.41 -4.34
CA THR A 19 -1.83 30.42 -4.19
C THR A 19 -1.19 29.05 -4.43
N LEU A 20 -1.01 28.28 -3.36
CA LEU A 20 -0.67 26.86 -3.42
C LEU A 20 -1.74 26.15 -4.26
N ALA A 21 -1.42 25.88 -5.52
CA ALA A 21 -2.26 25.09 -6.40
C ALA A 21 -2.41 23.69 -5.78
N LYS A 22 -3.65 23.33 -5.45
CA LYS A 22 -4.02 21.99 -4.98
C LYS A 22 -3.51 20.95 -6.00
N PRO A 23 -2.72 19.94 -5.59
CA PRO A 23 -2.25 18.93 -6.53
C PRO A 23 -3.46 18.22 -7.11
N ALA A 24 -3.52 18.14 -8.45
CA ALA A 24 -4.52 17.38 -9.16
C ALA A 24 -4.45 15.92 -8.69
N SER A 25 -5.59 15.39 -8.24
CA SER A 25 -5.73 13.99 -7.87
C SER A 25 -5.56 13.14 -9.12
N ALA A 26 -4.31 12.77 -9.43
CA ALA A 26 -4.03 11.68 -10.34
C ALA A 26 -4.67 10.43 -9.72
N THR A 27 -5.69 9.89 -10.37
CA THR A 27 -6.20 8.54 -10.10
C THR A 27 -5.10 7.56 -10.49
N VAL A 28 -4.11 7.40 -9.60
CA VAL A 28 -3.20 6.28 -9.62
C VAL A 28 -4.12 5.06 -9.53
N THR A 29 -4.33 4.38 -10.64
CA THR A 29 -4.95 3.05 -10.60
C THR A 29 -3.93 2.19 -9.87
N ALA A 30 -4.07 2.11 -8.55
CA ALA A 30 -3.13 1.39 -7.71
C ALA A 30 -2.98 -0.02 -8.29
N PRO A 31 -1.76 -0.53 -8.47
CA PRO A 31 -1.59 -1.93 -8.84
C PRO A 31 -2.43 -2.77 -7.87
N ILE A 32 -3.23 -3.70 -8.41
CA ILE A 32 -4.08 -4.59 -7.61
C ILE A 32 -3.19 -5.14 -6.49
N SER A 33 -3.53 -4.82 -5.24
CA SER A 33 -2.78 -5.29 -4.07
C SER A 33 -2.61 -6.80 -4.14
N ASP A 34 -1.41 -7.30 -3.83
CA ASP A 34 -1.11 -8.74 -3.87
C ASP A 34 -2.09 -9.55 -3.01
N LEU A 35 -2.55 -8.97 -1.90
CA LEU A 35 -3.62 -9.51 -1.07
C LEU A 35 -4.94 -9.69 -1.85
N ASN A 36 -5.35 -8.69 -2.63
CA ASN A 36 -6.56 -8.78 -3.45
C ASN A 36 -6.42 -9.85 -4.53
N LEU A 37 -5.22 -10.01 -5.10
CA LEU A 37 -4.95 -11.02 -6.11
C LEU A 37 -5.02 -12.44 -5.50
N ALA A 38 -4.43 -12.63 -4.32
CA ALA A 38 -4.50 -13.86 -3.54
C ALA A 38 -5.95 -14.21 -3.16
N ALA A 39 -6.71 -13.24 -2.63
CA ALA A 39 -8.11 -13.44 -2.23
C ALA A 39 -9.00 -13.84 -3.41
N ARG A 40 -8.76 -13.27 -4.60
CA ARG A 40 -9.51 -13.63 -5.82
C ARG A 40 -9.25 -15.05 -6.31
N GLN A 41 -8.09 -15.64 -6.00
CA GLN A 41 -7.77 -16.99 -6.46
C GLN A 41 -8.80 -18.02 -5.99
N ARG A 42 -9.32 -17.88 -4.75
CA ARG A 42 -10.34 -18.79 -4.20
C ARG A 42 -11.64 -18.77 -5.02
N MET A 43 -12.09 -17.58 -5.39
CA MET A 43 -13.28 -17.44 -6.23
C MET A 43 -13.03 -18.00 -7.64
N LEU A 44 -11.85 -17.72 -8.21
CA LEU A 44 -11.48 -18.21 -9.53
C LEU A 44 -11.37 -19.74 -9.57
N SER A 45 -10.79 -20.38 -8.55
CA SER A 45 -10.67 -21.84 -8.49
C SER A 45 -12.04 -22.52 -8.46
N GLN A 46 -12.93 -22.07 -7.57
CA GLN A 46 -14.29 -22.62 -7.47
C GLN A 46 -15.10 -22.38 -8.75
N ARG A 47 -15.03 -21.16 -9.30
CA ARG A 47 -15.70 -20.82 -10.56
C ARG A 47 -15.20 -21.71 -11.70
N MET A 48 -13.89 -21.93 -11.79
CA MET A 48 -13.28 -22.76 -12.80
C MET A 48 -13.73 -24.23 -12.69
N VAL A 49 -13.77 -24.79 -11.47
CA VAL A 49 -14.28 -26.16 -11.23
C VAL A 49 -15.73 -26.26 -11.68
N MET A 50 -16.59 -25.32 -11.27
CA MET A 50 -18.00 -25.30 -11.66
C MET A 50 -18.20 -25.22 -13.18
N GLN A 51 -17.48 -24.32 -13.86
CA GLN A 51 -17.55 -24.19 -15.32
C GLN A 51 -17.08 -25.48 -16.01
N THR A 52 -16.10 -26.17 -15.44
CA THR A 52 -15.57 -27.43 -15.97
C THR A 52 -16.56 -28.59 -15.79
N LEU A 53 -17.25 -28.65 -14.64
CA LEU A 53 -18.34 -29.60 -14.41
C LEU A 53 -19.47 -29.41 -15.43
N LEU A 54 -19.89 -28.16 -15.68
CA LEU A 54 -20.92 -27.85 -16.68
C LEU A 54 -20.46 -28.15 -18.11
N ALA A 55 -19.19 -27.88 -18.41
CA ALA A 55 -18.60 -28.22 -19.70
C ALA A 55 -18.60 -29.74 -19.95
N ALA A 56 -18.28 -30.54 -18.92
CA ALA A 56 -18.33 -31.99 -18.98
C ALA A 56 -19.77 -32.52 -19.20
N ALA A 57 -20.78 -31.79 -18.73
CA ALA A 57 -22.20 -32.09 -18.97
C ALA A 57 -22.68 -31.74 -20.41
N GLY A 58 -21.81 -31.16 -21.24
CA GLY A 58 -22.10 -30.87 -22.66
C GLY A 58 -22.29 -29.40 -23.01
N ASP A 59 -22.13 -28.48 -22.06
CA ASP A 59 -22.23 -27.04 -22.33
C ASP A 59 -20.91 -26.50 -22.93
N ALA A 60 -20.88 -26.35 -24.26
CA ALA A 60 -19.72 -25.85 -24.98
C ALA A 60 -19.34 -24.40 -24.63
N GLN A 61 -20.28 -23.54 -24.20
CA GLN A 61 -19.95 -22.18 -23.77
C GLN A 61 -19.16 -22.19 -22.47
N GLN A 62 -19.49 -23.13 -21.58
CA GLN A 62 -18.79 -23.28 -20.30
C GLN A 62 -17.38 -23.81 -20.46
N LEU A 63 -17.10 -24.62 -21.49
CA LEU A 63 -15.74 -25.05 -21.79
C LEU A 63 -14.83 -23.85 -22.10
N GLN A 64 -15.29 -22.93 -22.95
CA GLN A 64 -14.52 -21.72 -23.26
C GLN A 64 -14.39 -20.82 -22.03
N ALA A 65 -15.46 -20.67 -21.24
CA ALA A 65 -15.44 -19.89 -20.03
C ALA A 65 -14.46 -20.47 -18.99
N ALA A 66 -14.40 -21.80 -18.84
CA ALA A 66 -13.45 -22.49 -17.98
C ALA A 66 -12.01 -22.28 -18.44
N ARG A 67 -11.73 -22.37 -19.75
CA ARG A 67 -10.39 -22.07 -20.32
C ARG A 67 -9.94 -20.63 -20.02
N ASN A 68 -10.84 -19.66 -20.13
CA ASN A 68 -10.54 -18.27 -19.81
C ASN A 68 -10.25 -18.07 -18.32
N THR A 69 -11.06 -18.67 -17.44
CA THR A 69 -10.84 -18.62 -15.98
C THR A 69 -9.54 -19.32 -15.59
N PHE A 70 -9.22 -20.45 -16.23
CA PHE A 70 -7.97 -21.19 -16.04
C PHE A 70 -6.73 -20.34 -16.37
N GLN A 71 -6.75 -19.65 -17.51
CA GLN A 71 -5.67 -18.73 -17.87
C GLN A 71 -5.53 -17.61 -16.84
N LEU A 72 -6.63 -16.95 -16.48
CA LEU A 72 -6.61 -15.85 -15.51
C LEU A 72 -6.09 -16.31 -14.13
N PHE A 73 -6.50 -17.50 -13.68
CA PHE A 73 -6.03 -18.09 -12.43
C PHE A 73 -4.54 -18.41 -12.49
N GLY A 74 -4.07 -19.07 -13.55
CA GLY A 74 -2.64 -19.38 -13.75
C GLY A 74 -1.76 -18.14 -13.82
N ASP A 75 -2.16 -17.13 -14.59
CA ASP A 75 -1.44 -15.86 -14.73
C ASP A 75 -1.37 -15.11 -13.39
N SER A 76 -2.47 -15.13 -12.64
CA SER A 76 -2.54 -14.50 -11.32
C SER A 76 -1.64 -15.21 -10.31
N HIS A 77 -1.62 -16.54 -10.29
CA HIS A 77 -0.73 -17.32 -9.43
C HIS A 77 0.75 -17.08 -9.78
N ALA A 78 1.11 -17.08 -11.06
CA ALA A 78 2.46 -16.76 -11.52
C ALA A 78 2.90 -15.35 -11.09
N ARG A 79 1.98 -14.37 -11.17
CA ARG A 79 2.23 -13.02 -10.70
C ARG A 79 2.46 -12.96 -9.19
N LEU A 80 1.68 -13.69 -8.38
CA LEU A 80 1.89 -13.77 -6.92
C LEU A 80 3.27 -14.33 -6.58
N LEU A 81 3.73 -15.36 -7.29
CA LEU A 81 5.09 -15.90 -7.11
C LEU A 81 6.16 -14.86 -7.48
N GLY A 82 5.94 -14.11 -8.56
CA GLY A 82 6.86 -13.04 -8.99
C GLY A 82 6.96 -11.88 -7.98
N THR A 83 5.86 -11.53 -7.31
CA THR A 83 5.85 -10.42 -6.36
C THR A 83 6.56 -10.73 -5.05
N MET A 84 6.72 -12.02 -4.68
CA MET A 84 7.46 -12.45 -3.47
C MET A 84 8.89 -11.90 -3.43
N SER A 85 9.55 -11.79 -4.59
CA SER A 85 10.91 -11.24 -4.71
C SER A 85 11.03 -9.76 -4.36
N HIS A 86 9.92 -9.02 -4.35
CA HIS A 86 9.88 -7.58 -4.07
C HIS A 86 9.65 -7.27 -2.59
N TYR A 87 9.36 -8.27 -1.76
CA TYR A 87 9.21 -8.10 -0.33
C TYR A 87 10.56 -8.03 0.38
N ASP A 88 10.59 -7.35 1.53
CA ASP A 88 11.74 -7.35 2.42
C ASP A 88 12.05 -8.77 2.93
N ALA A 89 13.32 -9.03 3.27
CA ALA A 89 13.80 -10.36 3.64
C ALA A 89 12.92 -11.13 4.65
N PRO A 90 12.45 -10.56 5.78
CA PRO A 90 11.62 -11.31 6.73
C PRO A 90 10.19 -11.57 6.21
N SER A 91 9.66 -10.69 5.35
CA SER A 91 8.37 -10.90 4.69
C SER A 91 8.46 -11.96 3.61
N ALA A 92 9.52 -11.93 2.79
CA ALA A 92 9.81 -12.96 1.80
C ALA A 92 9.96 -14.34 2.48
N ALA A 93 10.72 -14.44 3.56
CA ALA A 93 10.88 -15.70 4.31
C ALA A 93 9.54 -16.29 4.78
N ARG A 94 8.61 -15.45 5.25
CA ARG A 94 7.25 -15.88 5.65
C ARG A 94 6.44 -16.38 4.46
N LEU A 95 6.51 -15.70 3.31
CA LEU A 95 5.83 -16.13 2.09
C LEU A 95 6.38 -17.47 1.59
N HIS A 96 7.71 -17.59 1.52
CA HIS A 96 8.39 -18.83 1.13
C HIS A 96 8.02 -20.00 2.04
N ALA A 97 7.97 -19.80 3.36
CA ALA A 97 7.58 -20.87 4.30
C ALA A 97 6.17 -21.46 4.06
N VAL A 98 5.26 -20.69 3.47
CA VAL A 98 3.89 -21.14 3.15
C VAL A 98 3.80 -21.69 1.73
N TYR A 99 4.55 -21.13 0.79
CA TYR A 99 4.49 -21.52 -0.62
C TYR A 99 5.38 -22.71 -0.97
N GLU A 100 6.48 -22.90 -0.25
CA GLU A 100 7.46 -23.96 -0.50
C GLU A 100 7.09 -25.28 0.20
N GLY A 101 7.70 -26.36 -0.28
CA GLY A 101 7.53 -27.72 0.25
C GLY A 101 6.54 -28.59 -0.54
N PRO A 102 6.51 -29.90 -0.28
CA PRO A 102 5.71 -30.86 -1.05
C PRO A 102 4.20 -30.67 -0.94
N GLN A 103 3.75 -30.07 0.17
CA GLN A 103 2.35 -29.72 0.43
C GLN A 103 2.17 -28.19 0.58
N GLY A 104 3.17 -27.42 0.14
CA GLY A 104 3.09 -25.96 0.13
C GLY A 104 2.09 -25.48 -0.91
N VAL A 105 1.69 -24.21 -0.81
CA VAL A 105 0.69 -23.64 -1.72
C VAL A 105 1.11 -23.82 -3.18
N ASN A 106 2.38 -23.61 -3.52
CA ASN A 106 2.79 -23.73 -4.91
C ASN A 106 2.59 -25.17 -5.45
N ALA A 107 3.01 -26.19 -4.70
CA ALA A 107 2.88 -27.58 -5.14
C ALA A 107 1.42 -27.99 -5.35
N THR A 108 0.54 -27.66 -4.39
CA THR A 108 -0.90 -27.95 -4.46
C THR A 108 -1.56 -27.27 -5.66
N ILE A 109 -1.24 -25.98 -5.89
CA ILE A 109 -1.83 -25.23 -7.01
C ILE A 109 -1.29 -25.71 -8.37
N GLN A 110 -0.02 -26.08 -8.47
CA GLN A 110 0.54 -26.65 -9.71
C GLN A 110 -0.11 -28.00 -10.05
N ALA A 111 -0.24 -28.91 -9.07
CA ALA A 111 -0.91 -30.19 -9.28
C ALA A 111 -2.37 -29.98 -9.73
N PHE A 112 -3.08 -29.04 -9.13
CA PHE A 112 -4.43 -28.67 -9.56
C PHE A 112 -4.46 -28.08 -10.98
N LEU A 113 -3.54 -27.19 -11.33
CA LEU A 113 -3.43 -26.64 -12.69
C LEU A 113 -3.19 -27.73 -13.75
N GLU A 114 -2.38 -28.75 -13.43
CA GLU A 114 -2.14 -29.90 -14.30
C GLU A 114 -3.41 -30.74 -14.50
N LEU A 115 -4.12 -31.06 -13.42
CA LEU A 115 -5.41 -31.78 -13.48
C LEU A 115 -6.44 -31.00 -14.31
N MET A 116 -6.56 -29.69 -14.06
CA MET A 116 -7.47 -28.80 -14.78
C MET A 116 -7.15 -28.74 -16.27
N ARG A 117 -5.87 -28.62 -16.63
CA ARG A 117 -5.45 -28.63 -18.04
C ARG A 117 -5.82 -29.95 -18.72
N SER A 118 -5.52 -31.06 -18.06
CA SER A 118 -5.82 -32.41 -18.54
C SER A 118 -7.33 -32.60 -18.78
N VAL A 119 -8.18 -32.24 -17.82
CA VAL A 119 -9.63 -32.43 -17.96
C VAL A 119 -10.21 -31.53 -19.05
N LEU A 120 -9.76 -30.28 -19.19
CA LEU A 120 -10.25 -29.36 -20.22
C LEU A 120 -9.93 -29.88 -21.63
N ASP A 121 -8.75 -30.47 -21.81
CA ASP A 121 -8.37 -31.09 -23.09
C ASP A 121 -9.13 -32.39 -23.35
N LEU A 122 -9.36 -33.23 -22.35
CA LEU A 122 -10.18 -34.45 -22.47
C LEU A 122 -11.64 -34.15 -22.79
N ILE A 123 -12.25 -33.12 -22.17
CA ILE A 123 -13.60 -32.65 -22.49
C ILE A 123 -13.66 -32.15 -23.93
N SER A 124 -12.64 -31.41 -24.37
CA SER A 124 -12.55 -30.92 -25.76
C SER A 124 -12.49 -32.05 -26.78
N GLN A 125 -11.86 -33.17 -26.42
CA GLN A 125 -11.77 -34.38 -27.23
C GLN A 125 -12.99 -35.32 -27.08
N ARG A 126 -13.98 -34.96 -26.25
CA ARG A 126 -15.14 -35.81 -25.89
C ARG A 126 -14.72 -37.20 -25.38
N SER A 127 -13.62 -37.25 -24.63
CA SER A 127 -13.09 -38.50 -24.11
C SER A 127 -13.86 -38.96 -22.87
N PRO A 128 -14.25 -40.24 -22.76
CA PRO A 128 -14.90 -40.77 -21.55
C PRO A 128 -13.99 -40.73 -20.32
N ARG A 129 -12.67 -40.60 -20.50
CA ARG A 129 -11.70 -40.46 -19.41
C ARG A 129 -11.83 -39.12 -18.66
N ALA A 130 -12.53 -38.13 -19.22
CA ALA A 130 -12.74 -36.85 -18.56
C ALA A 130 -13.41 -37.02 -17.19
N GLN A 131 -14.33 -37.99 -17.05
CA GLN A 131 -15.08 -38.24 -15.83
C GLN A 131 -14.17 -38.62 -14.65
N ALA A 132 -13.20 -39.52 -14.87
CA ALA A 132 -12.27 -39.96 -13.83
C ALA A 132 -11.35 -38.82 -13.35
N VAL A 133 -10.91 -37.94 -14.26
CA VAL A 133 -10.10 -36.76 -13.88
C VAL A 133 -10.94 -35.72 -13.15
N LEU A 134 -12.23 -35.59 -13.52
CA LEU A 134 -13.17 -34.68 -12.87
C LEU A 134 -13.43 -35.06 -11.40
N GLU A 135 -13.54 -36.36 -11.11
CA GLU A 135 -13.60 -36.88 -9.73
C GLU A 135 -12.34 -36.50 -8.95
N SER A 136 -11.16 -36.69 -9.53
CA SER A 136 -9.89 -36.28 -8.90
C SER A 136 -9.82 -34.76 -8.63
N ILE A 137 -10.40 -33.94 -9.51
CA ILE A 137 -10.49 -32.49 -9.31
C ILE A 137 -11.40 -32.15 -8.13
N VAL A 138 -12.56 -32.78 -8.04
CA VAL A 138 -13.48 -32.59 -6.91
C VAL A 138 -12.81 -32.99 -5.60
N ASP A 139 -12.13 -34.15 -5.56
CA ASP A 139 -11.40 -34.62 -4.38
C ASP A 139 -10.26 -33.67 -3.98
N SER A 140 -9.60 -33.03 -4.95
CA SER A 140 -8.53 -32.05 -4.68
C SER A 140 -9.02 -30.66 -4.27
N THR A 141 -10.33 -30.38 -4.41
CA THR A 141 -10.88 -29.02 -4.28
C THR A 141 -10.67 -28.45 -2.87
N ASP A 142 -10.89 -29.26 -1.83
CA ASP A 142 -10.72 -28.80 -0.45
C ASP A 142 -9.26 -28.44 -0.14
N ALA A 143 -8.31 -29.27 -0.57
CA ALA A 143 -6.88 -29.00 -0.42
C ALA A 143 -6.47 -27.70 -1.15
N VAL A 144 -7.02 -27.45 -2.35
CA VAL A 144 -6.80 -26.20 -3.09
C VAL A 144 -7.36 -25.01 -2.33
N LEU A 145 -8.57 -25.12 -1.78
CA LEU A 145 -9.17 -24.02 -1.02
C LEU A 145 -8.39 -23.70 0.26
N GLU A 146 -7.91 -24.73 0.96
CA GLU A 146 -7.02 -24.56 2.13
C GLU A 146 -5.71 -23.87 1.74
N ALA A 147 -5.07 -24.31 0.66
CA ALA A 147 -3.85 -23.70 0.15
C ALA A 147 -4.06 -22.21 -0.23
N LEU A 148 -5.14 -21.89 -0.92
CA LEU A 148 -5.47 -20.51 -1.29
C LEU A 148 -5.82 -19.64 -0.07
N ASN A 149 -6.43 -20.23 0.95
CA ASN A 149 -6.68 -19.55 2.22
C ASN A 149 -5.37 -19.26 2.97
N ALA A 150 -4.45 -20.22 3.02
CA ALA A 150 -3.11 -20.04 3.58
C ALA A 150 -2.34 -18.93 2.86
N ALA A 151 -2.37 -18.91 1.53
CA ALA A 151 -1.81 -17.81 0.72
C ALA A 151 -2.40 -16.45 1.08
N THR A 152 -3.73 -16.35 1.13
CA THR A 152 -4.40 -15.08 1.46
C THR A 152 -4.00 -14.59 2.86
N ASN A 153 -3.96 -15.49 3.85
CA ASN A 153 -3.58 -15.15 5.22
C ASN A 153 -2.13 -14.67 5.33
N VAL A 154 -1.18 -15.31 4.63
CA VAL A 154 0.22 -14.86 4.69
C VAL A 154 0.40 -13.52 4.00
N PHE A 155 -0.28 -13.26 2.87
CA PHE A 155 -0.25 -11.95 2.22
C PHE A 155 -0.89 -10.86 3.10
N ASP A 156 -1.96 -11.15 3.82
CA ASP A 156 -2.58 -10.22 4.77
C ASP A 156 -1.61 -9.91 5.93
N ALA A 157 -1.02 -10.94 6.52
CA ALA A 157 -0.07 -10.80 7.63
C ALA A 157 1.16 -9.97 7.22
N VAL A 158 1.72 -10.21 6.03
CA VAL A 158 2.84 -9.43 5.50
C VAL A 158 2.44 -7.98 5.22
N THR A 159 1.26 -7.76 4.64
CA THR A 159 0.75 -6.41 4.35
C THR A 159 0.55 -5.61 5.64
N LYS A 160 -0.04 -6.23 6.67
CA LYS A 160 -0.20 -5.62 8.00
C LYS A 160 1.14 -5.31 8.66
N ALA A 161 2.07 -6.26 8.68
CA ALA A 161 3.40 -6.03 9.26
C ALA A 161 4.14 -4.88 8.58
N LYS A 162 4.04 -4.76 7.25
CA LYS A 162 4.62 -3.64 6.50
C LYS A 162 3.95 -2.31 6.85
N ALA A 163 2.62 -2.29 6.95
CA ALA A 163 1.88 -1.10 7.36
C ALA A 163 2.30 -0.65 8.77
N ASP A 164 2.40 -1.58 9.73
CA ASP A 164 2.81 -1.28 11.10
C ASP A 164 4.22 -0.66 11.17
N LEU A 165 5.17 -1.18 10.38
CA LEU A 165 6.52 -0.62 10.30
C LEU A 165 6.52 0.80 9.76
N LEU A 166 5.81 1.04 8.65
CA LEU A 166 5.67 2.37 8.05
C LEU A 166 5.01 3.35 9.02
N PHE A 167 3.96 2.93 9.73
CA PHE A 167 3.32 3.76 10.74
C PHE A 167 4.25 4.09 11.90
N LYS A 168 5.01 3.11 12.39
CA LYS A 168 5.99 3.35 13.46
C LYS A 168 7.04 4.37 13.05
N GLU A 169 7.54 4.27 11.82
CA GLU A 169 8.52 5.22 11.25
C GLU A 169 7.91 6.62 11.12
N LEU A 170 6.68 6.73 10.58
CA LEU A 170 5.95 8.00 10.51
C LEU A 170 5.74 8.63 11.89
N THR A 171 5.31 7.86 12.89
CA THR A 171 5.16 8.35 14.27
C THR A 171 6.49 8.84 14.84
N GLY A 172 7.60 8.14 14.56
CA GLY A 172 8.94 8.57 14.94
C GLY A 172 9.31 9.93 14.35
N ILE A 173 9.15 10.09 13.02
CA ILE A 173 9.42 11.36 12.32
C ILE A 173 8.57 12.49 12.88
N VAL A 174 7.28 12.26 13.13
CA VAL A 174 6.38 13.28 13.67
C VAL A 174 6.78 13.65 15.11
N SER A 175 7.23 12.69 15.92
CA SER A 175 7.77 12.96 17.26
C SER A 175 9.04 13.81 17.21
N ASP A 176 9.93 13.55 16.25
CA ASP A 176 11.15 14.34 16.06
C ASP A 176 10.82 15.78 15.64
N ILE A 177 9.88 15.97 14.70
CA ILE A 177 9.39 17.28 14.28
C ILE A 177 8.81 18.05 15.47
N HIS A 178 8.00 17.38 16.30
CA HIS A 178 7.43 17.98 17.50
C HIS A 178 8.52 18.42 18.52
N THR A 179 9.58 17.63 18.67
CA THR A 179 10.74 17.98 19.52
C THR A 179 11.47 19.20 18.96
N ILE A 180 11.79 19.22 17.66
CA ILE A 180 12.45 20.35 16.98
C ILE A 180 11.61 21.62 17.09
N ALA A 181 10.28 21.52 16.91
CA ALA A 181 9.37 22.66 17.04
C ALA A 181 9.40 23.24 18.45
N ARG A 182 9.49 22.39 19.49
CA ARG A 182 9.61 22.85 20.88
C ARG A 182 10.95 23.55 21.13
N GLU A 183 12.05 22.99 20.64
CA GLU A 183 13.37 23.60 20.75
C GLU A 183 13.44 24.95 20.04
N ALA A 184 12.94 25.02 18.80
CA ALA A 184 12.83 26.25 18.03
C ALA A 184 11.98 27.30 18.75
N LYS A 185 10.89 26.89 19.42
CA LYS A 185 10.08 27.77 20.26
C LYS A 185 10.87 28.34 21.43
N VAL A 186 11.65 27.53 22.14
CA VAL A 186 12.52 28.00 23.24
C VAL A 186 13.59 28.96 22.73
N VAL A 187 14.24 28.64 21.60
CA VAL A 187 15.25 29.52 20.99
C VAL A 187 14.64 30.86 20.56
N SER A 188 13.47 30.82 19.92
CA SER A 188 12.75 32.03 19.49
C SER A 188 12.34 32.89 20.68
N PHE A 189 11.91 32.29 21.80
CA PHE A 189 11.61 32.99 23.03
C PHE A 189 12.86 33.64 23.65
N ASN A 190 13.98 32.92 23.71
CA ASN A 190 15.25 33.48 24.20
C ASN A 190 15.73 34.65 23.34
N ALA A 191 15.57 34.54 22.02
CA ALA A 191 15.87 35.61 21.08
C ALA A 191 14.97 36.84 21.30
N GLN A 192 13.67 36.66 21.57
CA GLN A 192 12.77 37.76 21.93
C GLN A 192 13.21 38.48 23.21
N VAL A 193 13.61 37.74 24.25
CA VAL A 193 14.10 38.31 25.52
C VAL A 193 15.38 39.12 25.28
N MET A 194 16.31 38.59 24.50
CA MET A 194 17.56 39.28 24.16
C MET A 194 17.33 40.53 23.31
N ALA A 195 16.41 40.45 22.35
CA ALA A 195 16.01 41.59 21.53
C ALA A 195 15.37 42.71 22.37
N ALA A 196 14.52 42.35 23.34
CA ALA A 196 13.94 43.31 24.28
C ALA A 196 15.01 43.97 25.16
N ARG A 197 16.00 43.20 25.64
CA ARG A 197 17.14 43.74 26.43
C ARG A 197 18.04 44.68 25.63
N ALA A 198 18.23 44.42 24.33
CA ALA A 198 19.04 45.27 23.44
C ALA A 198 18.34 46.60 23.07
N GLY A 199 17.09 46.81 23.49
CA GLY A 199 16.36 48.06 23.24
C GLY A 199 16.20 48.35 21.75
N GLN A 200 16.59 49.54 21.31
CA GLN A 200 16.44 49.96 19.90
C GLN A 200 17.25 49.09 18.93
N GLN A 201 18.42 48.58 19.36
CA GLN A 201 19.30 47.76 18.51
C GLN A 201 18.77 46.33 18.30
N GLY A 202 17.80 45.88 19.12
CA GLY A 202 17.20 44.55 19.02
C GLY A 202 15.92 44.49 18.19
N ARG A 203 15.39 45.63 17.70
CA ARG A 203 14.06 45.67 17.05
C ARG A 203 13.91 44.71 15.87
N GLU A 204 14.90 44.64 14.99
CA GLU A 204 14.85 43.76 13.81
C GLU A 204 14.94 42.27 14.21
N PHE A 205 15.77 41.96 15.21
CA PHE A 205 15.86 40.62 15.80
C PHE A 205 14.55 40.19 16.49
N ALA A 206 13.82 41.11 17.12
CA ALA A 206 12.53 40.82 17.76
C ALA A 206 11.47 40.35 16.76
N VAL A 207 11.44 40.95 15.55
CA VAL A 207 10.50 40.59 14.49
C VAL A 207 10.76 39.17 14.01
N VAL A 208 12.02 38.84 13.69
CA VAL A 208 12.41 37.50 13.24
C VAL A 208 12.09 36.45 14.29
N ALA A 209 12.39 36.72 15.56
CA ALA A 209 12.11 35.80 16.66
C ALA A 209 10.60 35.56 16.85
N THR A 210 9.77 36.59 16.64
CA THR A 210 8.30 36.47 16.70
C THR A 210 7.75 35.61 15.57
N VAL A 211 8.24 35.79 14.34
CA VAL A 211 7.84 34.96 13.19
C VAL A 211 8.24 33.50 13.42
N LEU A 212 9.47 33.25 13.88
CA LEU A 212 9.96 31.91 14.17
C LEU A 212 9.14 31.21 15.27
N SER A 213 8.75 31.94 16.33
CA SER A 213 7.85 31.42 17.38
C SER A 213 6.47 31.05 16.84
N GLY A 214 5.95 31.82 15.89
CA GLY A 214 4.68 31.54 15.21
C GLY A 214 4.76 30.23 14.42
N ILE A 215 5.76 30.10 13.55
CA ILE A 215 6.01 28.88 12.76
C ILE A 215 6.17 27.66 13.67
N SER A 216 6.97 27.78 14.73
CA SER A 216 7.21 26.69 15.68
C SER A 216 5.92 26.22 16.36
N THR A 217 5.01 27.15 16.69
CA THR A 217 3.72 26.82 17.29
C THR A 217 2.77 26.14 16.29
N GLU A 218 2.80 26.55 15.02
CA GLU A 218 2.03 25.91 13.96
C GLU A 218 2.51 24.47 13.71
N ILE A 219 3.82 24.26 13.63
CA ILE A 219 4.43 22.93 13.46
C ILE A 219 4.08 22.01 14.64
N ASP A 220 4.16 22.49 15.90
CA ASP A 220 3.75 21.74 17.10
C ASP A 220 2.27 21.30 16.98
N GLY A 221 1.39 22.23 16.60
CA GLY A 221 -0.03 21.95 16.42
C GLY A 221 -0.33 20.92 15.33
N LEU A 222 0.34 21.02 14.18
CA LEU A 222 0.19 20.06 13.07
C LEU A 222 0.73 18.68 13.43
N SER A 223 1.87 18.62 14.11
CA SER A 223 2.49 17.35 14.53
C SER A 223 1.61 16.59 15.52
N ARG A 224 1.01 17.27 16.50
CA ARG A 224 0.05 16.64 17.42
C ARG A 224 -1.19 16.11 16.72
N LYS A 225 -1.75 16.87 15.77
CA LYS A 225 -2.88 16.41 14.96
C LYS A 225 -2.53 15.17 14.15
N ALA A 226 -1.30 15.11 13.60
CA ALA A 226 -0.83 13.94 12.86
C ALA A 226 -0.70 12.70 13.76
N ILE A 227 -0.18 12.83 14.99
CA ILE A 227 -0.11 11.74 15.98
C ILE A 227 -1.52 11.24 16.34
N ASP A 228 -2.43 12.16 16.66
CA ASP A 228 -3.80 11.82 17.05
C ASP A 228 -4.60 11.17 15.90
N LEU A 229 -4.35 11.57 14.65
CA LEU A 229 -4.89 10.89 13.46
C LEU A 229 -4.30 9.49 13.28
N ALA A 230 -3.00 9.31 13.51
CA ALA A 230 -2.34 8.01 13.44
C ALA A 230 -2.87 7.04 14.50
N ASP A 231 -3.07 7.51 15.74
CA ASP A 231 -3.63 6.72 16.84
C ASP A 231 -5.08 6.31 16.58
N ARG A 232 -5.91 7.22 16.03
CA ARG A 232 -7.29 6.90 15.65
C ARG A 232 -7.37 5.85 14.54
N ASN A 233 -6.51 5.93 13.54
CA ASN A 233 -6.50 4.96 12.44
C ASN A 233 -6.13 3.54 12.92
N ARG A 234 -5.28 3.44 13.95
CA ARG A 234 -4.93 2.16 14.60
C ARG A 234 -6.10 1.51 15.35
N GLN A 235 -7.04 2.29 15.89
CA GLN A 235 -8.20 1.76 16.62
C GLN A 235 -9.30 1.23 15.69
N HIS A 236 -9.24 1.57 14.40
CA HIS A 236 -10.24 1.21 13.39
C HIS A 236 -9.73 0.21 12.34
N ALA A 237 -8.46 -0.21 12.41
CA ALA A 237 -7.85 -1.24 11.57
C ALA A 237 -7.79 -2.59 12.29
#